data_AF-A0A4U6VVL2-F1
#
_entry.id   AF-A0A4U6VVL2-F1
#
_cell.length_a   1.000
_cell.length_b   1.000
_cell.length_c   1.000
_cell.angle_alpha   90.00
_cell.angle_beta   90.00
_cell.angle_gamma   90.00
#
_symmetry.space_group_name_H-M   'P 1'
#
loop_
_entity.id
_entity.type
_entity.pdbx_description
1 polymer ?
#
loop_
_entity_poly.entity_id
_entity_poly.type
_entity_poly.pdbx_seq_one_letter_code
_entity_poly.pdbx_strand_id
1 'polypeptide(L)'
;MAASRKKLEKEGQRPRKSAKIKGMIETFLEMRTKQAEDEATQLARENEAREKESREKEARDKEATKGDEFSIKRCILVINTMEVTKQEKVKTYAVFTKSKENRETFIYTSEEDQESALIWLRNEIA
;
A
#
# COMPACT_ATOMS: atom_id res chain seq x y z
N MET A 1 18.60 -18.53 -91.68
CA MET A 1 18.60 -19.46 -90.54
C MET A 1 19.91 -19.27 -89.78
N ALA A 2 20.04 -19.18 -88.46
CA ALA A 2 19.12 -19.12 -87.33
C ALA A 2 19.85 -18.35 -86.22
N ALA A 3 19.10 -17.59 -85.41
CA ALA A 3 19.61 -16.92 -84.23
C ALA A 3 19.89 -17.93 -83.10
N SER A 4 20.89 -17.67 -82.26
CA SER A 4 20.77 -17.99 -80.82
C SER A 4 21.85 -17.32 -79.98
N ARG A 5 21.45 -16.22 -79.32
CA ARG A 5 22.06 -15.71 -78.09
C ARG A 5 21.73 -16.71 -76.97
N LYS A 6 22.70 -17.43 -76.40
CA LYS A 6 22.47 -18.16 -75.15
C LYS A 6 22.54 -17.19 -73.97
N LYS A 7 21.36 -16.85 -73.46
CA LYS A 7 21.10 -16.05 -72.28
C LYS A 7 21.62 -16.75 -71.01
N LEU A 8 22.06 -15.89 -70.10
CA LEU A 8 22.29 -16.07 -68.67
C LEU A 8 21.24 -16.96 -68.00
N GLU A 9 21.59 -18.19 -67.60
CA GLU A 9 20.87 -18.93 -66.56
C GLU A 9 21.64 -18.80 -65.24
N LYS A 10 21.25 -17.80 -64.46
CA LYS A 10 21.57 -17.73 -63.04
C LYS A 10 20.26 -17.52 -62.27
N GLU A 11 19.35 -18.45 -62.46
CA GLU A 11 18.06 -18.46 -61.78
C GLU A 11 17.87 -19.86 -61.18
N GLY A 12 17.70 -19.95 -59.86
CA GLY A 12 17.44 -21.23 -59.22
C GLY A 12 17.95 -21.45 -57.80
N GLN A 13 18.53 -20.45 -57.11
CA GLN A 13 19.01 -20.66 -55.72
C GLN A 13 18.53 -19.61 -54.70
N ARG A 14 17.35 -19.03 -54.91
CA ARG A 14 16.77 -18.01 -54.01
C ARG A 14 15.59 -18.42 -53.10
N PRO A 15 14.87 -19.56 -53.23
CA PRO A 15 13.75 -19.85 -52.31
C PRO A 15 14.14 -20.41 -50.93
N ARG A 16 15.19 -21.24 -50.84
CA ARG A 16 15.51 -21.96 -49.58
C ARG A 16 16.15 -21.10 -48.48
N LYS A 17 16.93 -20.08 -48.87
CA LYS A 17 17.63 -19.20 -47.92
C LYS A 17 16.67 -18.20 -47.25
N SER A 18 15.67 -17.70 -47.98
CA SER A 18 14.66 -16.78 -47.44
C SER A 18 13.73 -17.46 -46.44
N ALA A 19 13.32 -18.71 -46.68
CA ALA A 19 12.51 -19.49 -45.74
C ALA A 19 13.23 -19.71 -44.40
N LYS A 20 14.54 -20.03 -44.44
CA LYS A 20 15.36 -20.20 -43.23
C LYS A 20 15.50 -18.89 -42.43
N ILE A 21 15.69 -17.77 -43.12
CA ILE A 21 15.78 -16.45 -42.48
C ILE A 21 14.43 -16.05 -41.87
N LYS A 22 13.31 -16.30 -42.56
CA LYS A 22 11.97 -16.04 -42.03
C LYS A 22 11.71 -16.81 -40.74
N GLY A 23 12.06 -18.09 -40.69
CA GLY A 23 11.93 -18.90 -39.47
C GLY A 23 12.79 -18.39 -38.32
N MET A 24 14.03 -17.95 -38.57
CA MET A 24 14.87 -17.35 -37.52
C MET A 24 14.32 -16.03 -36.98
N ILE A 25 13.74 -15.19 -37.86
CA ILE A 25 13.07 -13.94 -37.46
C ILE A 25 11.83 -14.24 -36.62
N GLU A 26 11.04 -15.24 -37.00
CA GLU A 26 9.84 -15.67 -36.28
C GLU A 26 10.19 -16.17 -34.86
N THR A 27 11.19 -17.03 -34.72
CA THR A 27 11.67 -17.48 -33.39
C THR A 27 12.23 -16.32 -32.55
N PHE A 28 12.93 -15.36 -33.16
CA PHE A 28 13.43 -14.18 -32.46
C PHE A 28 12.28 -13.30 -31.94
N LEU A 29 11.24 -13.09 -32.74
CA LEU A 29 10.06 -12.32 -32.34
C LEU A 29 9.30 -13.04 -31.21
N GLU A 30 9.09 -14.35 -31.29
CA GLU A 30 8.47 -15.13 -30.21
C GLU A 30 9.24 -15.03 -28.90
N MET A 31 10.58 -15.14 -28.95
CA MET A 31 11.42 -15.02 -27.75
C MET A 31 11.34 -13.62 -27.15
N ARG A 32 11.34 -12.58 -27.98
CA ARG A 32 11.18 -11.19 -27.53
C ARG A 32 9.81 -10.93 -26.92
N THR A 33 8.74 -11.50 -27.49
CA THR A 33 7.39 -11.38 -26.93
C THR A 33 7.30 -12.06 -25.56
N LYS A 34 7.80 -13.29 -25.43
CA LYS A 34 7.84 -14.00 -24.13
C LYS A 34 8.65 -13.23 -23.08
N GLN A 35 9.81 -12.70 -23.48
CA GLN A 35 10.63 -11.87 -22.60
C GLN A 35 9.85 -10.64 -22.11
N ALA A 36 9.12 -9.95 -22.99
CA ALA A 36 8.31 -8.78 -22.63
C ALA A 36 7.14 -9.15 -21.70
N GLU A 37 6.50 -10.30 -21.90
CA GLU A 37 5.42 -10.80 -21.03
C GLU A 37 5.91 -11.17 -19.63
N ASP A 38 7.08 -11.82 -19.55
CA ASP A 38 7.72 -12.18 -18.27
C ASP A 38 8.15 -10.91 -17.50
N GLU A 39 8.77 -9.95 -18.18
CA GLU A 39 9.16 -8.66 -17.61
C GLU A 39 7.93 -7.86 -17.11
N ALA A 40 6.84 -7.85 -17.89
CA ALA A 40 5.60 -7.19 -17.48
C ALA A 40 4.98 -7.86 -16.24
N THR A 41 5.00 -9.20 -16.19
CA THR A 41 4.49 -9.95 -15.04
C THR A 41 5.33 -9.70 -13.79
N GLN A 42 6.65 -9.65 -13.93
CA GLN A 42 7.55 -9.35 -12.82
C GLN A 42 7.37 -7.92 -12.32
N LEU A 43 7.27 -6.94 -13.23
CA LEU A 43 7.05 -5.55 -12.89
C LEU A 43 5.71 -5.33 -12.17
N ALA A 44 4.65 -6.04 -12.59
CA ALA A 44 3.35 -5.99 -11.91
C ALA A 44 3.46 -6.49 -10.46
N ARG A 45 4.15 -7.61 -10.23
CA ARG A 45 4.38 -8.14 -8.88
C ARG A 45 5.21 -7.21 -8.00
N GLU A 46 6.26 -6.61 -8.56
CA GLU A 46 7.11 -5.66 -7.83
C GLU A 46 6.33 -4.41 -7.43
N ASN A 47 5.52 -3.87 -8.34
CA ASN A 47 4.66 -2.73 -8.05
C ASN A 47 3.61 -3.06 -6.97
N GLU A 48 2.97 -4.23 -7.05
CA GLU A 48 2.02 -4.68 -6.03
C GLU A 48 2.68 -4.84 -4.66
N ALA A 49 3.88 -5.45 -4.62
CA ALA A 49 4.65 -5.61 -3.38
C ALA A 49 5.02 -4.25 -2.77
N ARG A 50 5.48 -3.31 -3.61
CA ARG A 50 5.83 -1.95 -3.19
C ARG A 50 4.61 -1.18 -2.68
N GLU A 51 3.46 -1.33 -3.34
CA GLU A 51 2.23 -0.68 -2.92
C GLU A 51 1.76 -1.25 -1.57
N LYS A 52 1.83 -2.58 -1.39
CA LYS A 52 1.51 -3.24 -0.12
C LYS A 52 2.42 -2.77 1.01
N GLU A 53 3.74 -2.74 0.78
CA GLU A 53 4.71 -2.23 1.75
C GLU A 53 4.43 -0.77 2.12
N SER A 54 4.10 0.06 1.13
CA SER A 54 3.75 1.47 1.37
C SER A 54 2.52 1.64 2.26
N ARG A 55 1.46 0.85 2.03
CA ARG A 55 0.24 0.87 2.84
C ARG A 55 0.49 0.36 4.26
N GLU A 56 1.27 -0.72 4.41
CA GLU A 56 1.64 -1.25 5.72
C GLU A 56 2.49 -0.25 6.52
N LYS A 57 3.43 0.44 5.85
CA LYS A 57 4.21 1.51 6.47
C LYS A 57 3.33 2.68 6.89
N GLU A 58 2.44 3.14 6.02
CA GLU A 58 1.51 4.23 6.34
C GLU A 58 0.58 3.86 7.51
N ALA A 59 0.10 2.61 7.57
CA ALA A 59 -0.68 2.12 8.69
C ALA A 59 0.12 2.12 10.00
N ARG A 60 1.37 1.64 9.97
CA ARG A 60 2.27 1.66 11.13
C ARG A 60 2.58 3.09 11.59
N ASP A 61 2.85 4.00 10.66
CA ASP A 61 3.13 5.40 10.96
C ASP A 61 1.89 6.07 11.57
N LYS A 62 0.68 5.82 11.03
CA LYS A 62 -0.59 6.27 11.62
C LYS A 62 -0.81 5.72 13.03
N GLU A 63 -0.49 4.47 13.29
CA GLU A 63 -0.57 3.90 14.64
C GLU A 63 0.45 4.51 15.61
N ALA A 64 1.67 4.76 15.15
CA ALA A 64 2.73 5.38 15.94
C ALA A 64 2.34 6.81 16.36
N THR A 65 1.81 7.62 15.43
CA THR A 65 1.36 8.98 15.73
C THR A 65 0.16 9.00 16.69
N LYS A 66 -0.78 8.05 16.53
CA LYS A 66 -1.94 7.90 17.44
C LYS A 66 -1.53 7.46 18.85
N GLY A 67 -0.39 6.77 19.00
CA GLY A 67 0.10 6.32 20.31
C GLY A 67 0.34 7.46 21.30
N ASP A 68 0.84 8.59 20.81
CA ASP A 68 1.06 9.79 21.61
C ASP A 68 -0.21 10.64 21.77
N GLU A 69 -1.04 10.70 20.73
CA GLU A 69 -2.31 11.44 20.72
C GLU A 69 -3.30 10.92 21.76
N PHE A 70 -3.35 9.60 22.00
CA PHE A 70 -4.22 9.00 23.03
C PHE A 70 -3.43 8.41 24.20
N SER A 71 -2.25 8.98 24.46
CA SER A 71 -1.41 8.56 25.59
C SER A 71 -2.11 8.84 26.93
N ILE A 72 -1.89 7.97 27.92
CA ILE A 72 -2.38 8.17 29.29
C ILE A 72 -1.95 9.55 29.82
N LYS A 73 -0.73 9.99 29.48
CA LYS A 73 -0.22 11.31 29.86
C LYS A 73 -1.12 12.45 29.33
N ARG A 74 -1.55 12.40 28.06
CA ARG A 74 -2.48 13.40 27.50
C ARG A 74 -3.83 13.35 28.21
N CYS A 75 -4.40 12.17 28.41
CA CYS A 75 -5.67 12.04 29.13
C CYS A 75 -5.60 12.63 30.55
N ILE A 76 -4.48 12.42 31.26
CA ILE A 76 -4.23 13.00 32.59
C ILE A 76 -4.13 14.54 32.52
N LEU A 77 -3.47 15.09 31.49
CA LEU A 77 -3.40 16.54 31.32
C LEU A 77 -4.79 17.15 31.09
N VAL A 78 -5.59 16.55 30.21
CA VAL A 78 -6.95 17.02 29.88
C VAL A 78 -7.89 16.91 31.08
N ILE A 79 -7.92 15.77 31.79
CA ILE A 79 -8.80 15.63 32.97
C ILE A 79 -8.39 16.57 34.12
N ASN A 80 -7.12 17.01 34.16
CA ASN A 80 -6.65 17.98 35.14
C ASN A 80 -7.12 19.41 34.85
N THR A 81 -7.50 19.74 33.62
CA THR A 81 -8.10 21.04 33.28
C THR A 81 -9.61 21.08 33.53
N MET A 82 -10.24 19.93 33.80
CA MET A 82 -11.67 19.82 34.06
C MET A 82 -12.01 19.88 35.56
N GLU A 83 -13.25 20.23 35.87
CA GLU A 83 -13.75 20.27 37.25
C GLU A 83 -14.17 18.87 37.73
N VAL A 84 -13.19 18.14 38.28
CA VAL A 84 -13.35 16.78 38.82
C VAL A 84 -12.73 16.66 40.21
N THR A 85 -13.42 15.96 41.09
CA THR A 85 -12.95 15.70 42.45
C THR A 85 -11.74 14.76 42.46
N LYS A 86 -10.95 14.78 43.54
CA LYS A 86 -9.80 13.87 43.70
C LYS A 86 -10.21 12.40 43.62
N GLN A 87 -11.38 12.05 44.15
CA GLN A 87 -11.90 10.69 44.12
C GLN A 87 -12.30 10.26 42.70
N GLU A 88 -12.99 11.13 41.95
CA GLU A 88 -13.32 10.88 40.54
C GLU A 88 -12.05 10.67 39.72
N LYS A 89 -11.04 11.54 39.87
CA LYS A 89 -9.75 11.43 39.15
C LYS A 89 -9.09 10.07 39.29
N VAL A 90 -9.04 9.52 40.51
CA VAL A 90 -8.45 8.21 40.77
C VAL A 90 -9.21 7.10 40.02
N LYS A 91 -10.54 7.15 40.01
CA LYS A 91 -11.36 6.19 39.26
C LYS A 91 -11.18 6.34 37.75
N THR A 92 -11.10 7.57 37.25
CA THR A 92 -10.88 7.88 35.84
C THR A 92 -9.53 7.34 35.33
N TYR A 93 -8.48 7.32 36.17
CA TYR A 93 -7.21 6.70 35.78
C TYR A 93 -7.36 5.20 35.49
N ALA A 94 -8.20 4.49 36.27
CA ALA A 94 -8.50 3.10 35.99
C ALA A 94 -9.18 2.94 34.62
N VAL A 95 -10.11 3.82 34.28
CA VAL A 95 -10.78 3.86 32.97
C VAL A 95 -9.78 4.03 31.82
N PHE A 96 -8.82 4.95 31.95
CA PHE A 96 -7.77 5.17 30.94
C PHE A 96 -6.80 3.99 30.80
N THR A 97 -6.49 3.29 31.90
CA THR A 97 -5.60 2.13 31.86
C THR A 97 -6.28 0.87 31.29
N LYS A 98 -7.60 0.82 31.30
CA LYS A 98 -8.38 -0.36 30.91
C LYS A 98 -8.39 -0.59 29.39
N SER A 99 -8.43 0.48 28.59
CA SER A 99 -8.59 0.37 27.14
C SER A 99 -8.00 1.59 26.41
N LYS A 100 -7.54 1.37 25.17
CA LYS A 100 -7.13 2.46 24.26
C LYS A 100 -8.35 3.23 23.75
N GLU A 101 -9.43 2.53 23.44
CA GLU A 101 -10.70 3.05 22.97
C GLU A 101 -11.33 4.03 24.00
N ASN A 102 -11.19 3.73 25.31
CA ASN A 102 -11.62 4.65 26.37
C ASN A 102 -10.83 5.98 26.34
N ARG A 103 -9.54 5.93 26.05
CA ARG A 103 -8.69 7.12 25.94
C ARG A 103 -9.03 7.92 24.69
N GLU A 104 -9.25 7.24 23.57
CA GLU A 104 -9.70 7.85 22.32
C GLU A 104 -11.04 8.57 22.50
N THR A 105 -12.04 7.86 23.03
CA THR A 105 -13.38 8.42 23.30
C THR A 105 -13.30 9.63 24.21
N PHE A 106 -12.53 9.56 25.29
CA PHE A 106 -12.34 10.68 26.20
C PHE A 106 -11.72 11.90 25.50
N ILE A 107 -10.63 11.73 24.75
CA ILE A 107 -9.95 12.86 24.09
C ILE A 107 -10.87 13.51 23.05
N TYR A 108 -11.53 12.73 22.18
CA TYR A 108 -12.44 13.29 21.17
C TYR A 108 -13.62 14.04 21.81
N THR A 109 -14.28 13.43 22.79
CA THR A 109 -15.39 14.10 23.48
C THR A 109 -14.92 15.35 24.22
N SER A 110 -13.73 15.34 24.81
CA SER A 110 -13.17 16.49 25.54
C SER A 110 -12.79 17.67 24.64
N GLU A 111 -12.37 17.40 23.40
CA GLU A 111 -12.04 18.42 22.40
C GLU A 111 -13.28 19.07 21.78
N GLU A 112 -14.39 18.34 21.71
CA GLU A 112 -15.68 18.83 21.23
C GLU A 112 -16.49 19.53 22.32
N ASP A 113 -16.71 18.84 23.45
CA ASP A 113 -17.47 19.34 24.59
C ASP A 113 -17.01 18.68 25.92
N GLN A 114 -16.41 19.50 26.79
CA GLN A 114 -15.92 19.04 28.08
C GLN A 114 -17.04 18.54 29.01
N GLU A 115 -18.25 19.07 28.91
CA GLU A 115 -19.36 18.66 29.78
C GLU A 115 -19.85 17.25 29.41
N SER A 116 -20.01 16.98 28.11
CA SER A 116 -20.30 15.64 27.59
C SER A 116 -19.21 14.62 27.95
N ALA A 117 -17.94 15.01 27.88
CA ALA A 117 -16.82 14.16 28.32
C ALA A 117 -16.91 13.80 29.81
N LEU A 118 -17.28 14.76 30.66
CA LEU A 118 -17.48 14.53 32.09
C LEU A 118 -18.69 13.65 32.39
N ILE A 119 -19.80 13.83 31.69
CA ILE A 119 -21.00 12.98 31.81
C ILE A 119 -20.63 11.53 31.44
N TRP A 120 -19.94 11.35 30.32
CA TRP A 120 -19.47 10.04 29.89
C TRP A 120 -18.54 9.39 30.92
N LEU A 121 -17.55 10.14 31.42
CA LEU A 121 -16.62 9.65 32.45
C LEU A 121 -17.34 9.23 33.73
N ARG A 122 -18.30 10.04 34.19
CA ARG A 122 -19.08 9.74 35.40
C ARG A 122 -19.90 8.47 35.26
N ASN A 123 -20.44 8.20 34.07
CA ASN A 123 -21.14 6.94 33.78
C ASN A 123 -20.20 5.73 33.79
N GLU A 124 -18.93 5.90 33.37
CA GLU A 124 -17.95 4.82 33.31
C GLU A 124 -17.32 4.50 34.69
N ILE A 125 -17.32 5.46 35.63
CA ILE A 125 -16.76 5.32 37.00
C ILE A 125 -17.82 5.13 38.09
N ALA A 126 -19.10 5.13 37.71
CA ALA A 126 -20.23 4.82 38.58
C ALA A 126 -20.17 3.35 39.03
#